data_AF-A0A1Q3A9Q6-F1
#
_entry.id   AF-A0A1Q3A9Q6-F1
#
_cell.length_a   1.000
_cell.length_b   1.000
_cell.length_c   1.000
_cell.angle_alpha   90.00
_cell.angle_beta   90.00
_cell.angle_gamma   90.00
#
_symmetry.space_group_name_H-M   'P 1'
#
loop_
_entity.id
_entity.type
_entity.pdbx_description
1 polymer ?
#
loop_
_entity_poly.entity_id
_entity_poly.type
_entity_poly.pdbx_seq_one_letter_code
_entity_poly.pdbx_strand_id
1 'polypeptide(L)' 'MSFSSLYRVLFKRNSVFVGTVLASAFVFQASFDTAITKWYENHNKGKLWKDVKLQLQEGGDDEDEDEEDE' A
#
# COMPACT_ATOMS: atom_id res chain seq x y z
N MET A 1 -1.63 30.54 13.94
CA MET A 1 -1.61 31.35 12.69
C MET A 1 -1.59 30.51 11.41
N SER A 2 -0.99 29.31 11.37
CA SER A 2 -0.92 28.48 10.15
C SER A 2 -2.29 27.99 9.59
N PHE A 3 -3.17 27.45 10.44
CA PHE A 3 -4.48 26.92 10.00
C PHE A 3 -5.39 27.99 9.35
N SER A 4 -5.33 29.23 9.83
CA SER A 4 -6.12 30.34 9.25
C SER A 4 -5.64 30.68 7.83
N SER A 5 -4.34 30.57 7.56
CA SER A 5 -3.79 30.80 6.22
C SER A 5 -4.21 29.71 5.24
N LEU A 6 -4.15 28.43 5.66
CA LEU A 6 -4.60 27.30 4.83
C LEU A 6 -6.08 27.43 4.45
N TYR A 7 -6.92 27.76 5.43
CA TYR A 7 -8.35 27.98 5.20
C TYR A 7 -8.62 29.12 4.20
N ARG A 8 -7.93 30.25 4.36
CA ARG A 8 -8.10 31.42 3.46
C ARG A 8 -7.68 31.12 2.03
N VAL A 9 -6.63 30.31 1.84
CA VAL A 9 -6.08 30.00 0.52
C VAL A 9 -6.88 28.92 -0.20
N LEU A 10 -7.21 27.83 0.47
CA LEU A 10 -7.79 26.65 -0.18
C LEU A 10 -9.30 26.51 0.00
N PHE A 11 -9.85 26.96 1.14
CA PHE A 11 -11.21 26.59 1.55
C PHE A 11 -12.20 27.76 1.56
N LYS A 12 -11.75 29.02 1.51
CA LYS A 12 -12.64 30.20 1.57
C LYS A 12 -13.34 30.53 0.25
N ARG A 13 -12.75 30.20 -0.91
CA ARG A 13 -13.32 30.48 -2.25
C ARG A 13 -13.82 29.18 -2.87
N ASN A 14 -15.13 29.10 -3.18
CA ASN A 14 -15.75 27.90 -3.74
C ASN A 14 -15.05 27.37 -5.00
N SER A 15 -14.61 28.26 -5.90
CA SER A 15 -13.91 27.85 -7.13
C SER A 15 -12.55 27.20 -6.87
N VAL A 16 -11.85 27.60 -5.80
CA VAL A 16 -10.56 27.00 -5.40
C VAL A 16 -10.80 25.75 -4.54
N PHE A 17 -11.85 25.77 -3.72
CA PHE A 17 -12.22 24.65 -2.86
C PHE A 17 -12.46 23.37 -3.64
N VAL A 18 -13.33 23.41 -4.67
CA VAL A 18 -13.66 22.21 -5.45
C VAL A 18 -12.42 21.66 -6.16
N GLY A 19 -11.61 22.52 -6.76
CA GLY A 19 -10.35 22.13 -7.39
C GLY A 19 -9.36 21.51 -6.40
N THR A 20 -9.28 22.06 -5.18
CA THR A 20 -8.42 21.52 -4.12
C THR A 20 -8.88 20.13 -3.69
N VAL A 21 -10.19 19.93 -3.48
CA VAL A 21 -10.74 18.62 -3.11
C VAL A 21 -10.44 17.59 -4.19
N LEU A 22 -10.72 17.89 -5.46
CA LEU A 22 -10.45 16.98 -6.57
C LEU A 22 -8.96 16.64 -6.70
N ALA A 23 -8.08 17.65 -6.68
CA ALA A 23 -6.64 17.41 -6.73
C ALA A 23 -6.15 16.56 -5.54
N SER A 24 -6.64 16.86 -4.34
CA SER A 24 -6.30 16.08 -3.15
C SER A 24 -6.80 14.65 -3.22
N ALA A 25 -7.96 14.39 -3.84
CA ALA A 25 -8.52 13.05 -4.00
C ALA A 25 -7.61 12.15 -4.85
N PHE A 26 -7.06 12.67 -5.96
CA PHE A 26 -6.11 11.89 -6.79
C PHE A 26 -4.84 11.52 -6.04
N VAL A 27 -4.26 12.48 -5.31
CA VAL A 27 -3.04 12.24 -4.51
C VAL A 27 -3.34 11.30 -3.34
N PHE A 28 -4.47 11.51 -2.66
CA PHE A 28 -4.90 10.70 -1.54
C PHE A 28 -5.14 9.26 -1.95
N GLN A 29 -5.87 9.02 -3.04
CA GLN A 29 -6.20 7.66 -3.50
C GLN A 29 -4.94 6.81 -3.69
N ALA A 30 -3.96 7.29 -4.46
CA ALA A 30 -2.73 6.54 -4.73
C ALA A 30 -1.90 6.30 -3.46
N SER A 31 -1.78 7.33 -2.61
CA SER A 31 -0.99 7.25 -1.38
C SER A 31 -1.65 6.33 -0.35
N PHE A 32 -2.97 6.42 -0.20
CA PHE A 32 -3.75 5.64 0.74
C PHE A 32 -3.80 4.17 0.35
N ASP A 33 -4.06 3.86 -0.92
CA ASP A 33 -4.06 2.48 -1.43
C ASP A 33 -2.72 1.77 -1.16
N THR A 34 -1.61 2.45 -1.50
CA THR A 34 -0.26 1.92 -1.24
C THR A 34 -0.01 1.72 0.26
N ALA A 35 -0.36 2.71 1.07
CA ALA A 35 -0.10 2.67 2.51
C ALA A 35 -0.88 1.54 3.21
N ILE A 36 -2.17 1.42 2.90
CA ILE A 36 -3.03 0.41 3.50
C ILE A 36 -2.68 -0.99 2.99
N THR A 37 -2.39 -1.14 1.70
CA THR A 37 -1.91 -2.42 1.14
C THR A 37 -0.65 -2.86 1.84
N LYS A 38 0.36 -1.98 1.96
CA LYS A 38 1.61 -2.29 2.67
C LYS A 38 1.37 -2.69 4.12
N TRP A 39 0.50 -1.97 4.82
CA TRP A 39 0.14 -2.31 6.20
C TRP A 39 -0.54 -3.68 6.28
N TYR A 40 -1.51 -3.94 5.40
CA TYR A 40 -2.27 -5.19 5.36
C TYR A 40 -1.38 -6.40 5.08
N GLU A 41 -0.50 -6.29 4.09
CA GLU A 41 0.45 -7.33 3.73
C GLU A 41 1.43 -7.62 4.86
N ASN A 42 1.98 -6.57 5.49
CA ASN A 42 2.87 -6.74 6.63
C ASN A 42 2.15 -7.36 7.83
N HIS A 43 0.89 -6.98 8.08
CA HIS A 43 0.10 -7.53 9.18
C HIS A 43 -0.26 -9.01 8.97
N ASN A 44 -0.44 -9.43 7.72
CA ASN A 44 -0.80 -10.81 7.38
C ASN A 44 0.38 -11.65 6.86
N LYS A 45 1.63 -11.17 7.02
CA LYS A 45 2.82 -11.84 6.52
C LYS A 45 2.85 -13.34 6.89
N GLY A 46 3.16 -14.19 5.90
CA GLY A 46 3.17 -15.65 6.04
C GLY A 46 1.81 -16.31 5.83
N LYS A 47 0.72 -15.53 5.71
CA LYS A 47 -0.62 -16.04 5.41
C LYS A 47 -1.08 -15.71 3.99
N LEU A 48 -0.43 -14.76 3.32
CA LEU A 48 -0.81 -14.41 1.95
C LEU A 48 -0.34 -15.51 1.00
N TRP A 49 -1.12 -15.75 -0.05
CA TRP A 49 -0.75 -16.72 -1.09
C TRP A 49 0.64 -16.45 -1.67
N LYS A 50 1.02 -15.18 -1.85
CA LYS A 50 2.37 -14.82 -2.32
C LYS A 50 3.50 -15.25 -1.39
N ASP A 51 3.24 -15.32 -0.08
CA ASP A 51 4.21 -15.76 0.92
C ASP A 51 4.25 -17.30 0.97
N VAL A 52 3.09 -17.95 0.91
CA VAL A 52 2.96 -19.42 0.93
C VAL A 52 3.51 -20.04 -0.36
N LYS A 53 3.23 -19.44 -1.52
CA LYS A 53 3.74 -19.93 -2.81
C LYS A 53 5.27 -19.89 -2.83
N LEU A 54 5.89 -18.86 -2.26
CA LEU A 54 7.35 -18.77 -2.19
C LEU A 54 7.92 -19.97 -1.43
N GLN A 55 7.34 -20.30 -0.27
CA GLN A 55 7.74 -21.46 0.52
C GLN A 55 7.52 -22.79 -0.20
N LEU A 56 6.43 -22.94 -0.97
CA LEU A 56 6.16 -24.16 -1.73
C LEU A 56 7.10 -24.33 -2.93
N GLN A 57 7.55 -23.23 -3.52
CA GLN A 57 8.51 -23.26 -4.61
C GLN A 57 9.92 -23.56 -4.08
N GLU A 58 10.29 -22.98 -2.94
CA GLU A 58 11.57 -23.27 -2.28
C GLU A 58 11.61 -24.71 -1.72
N GLY A 59 10.52 -25.18 -1.09
CA GLY A 59 10.45 -26.55 -0.56
C GLY A 59 10.37 -27.65 -1.63
N GLY A 60 10.08 -27.31 -2.89
CA GLY A 60 10.18 -28.24 -4.02
C GLY A 60 11.61 -28.39 -4.54
N ASP A 61 12.47 -27.38 -4.37
CA ASP A 61 13.89 -27.48 -4.71
C ASP A 61 14.68 -28.19 -3.58
N ASP A 62 14.25 -28.07 -2.32
CA ASP A 62 14.88 -28.77 -1.18
C ASP A 62 14.50 -30.27 -1.10
N GLU A 63 13.32 -30.70 -1.58
CA GLU A 63 12.93 -32.12 -1.63
C GLU A 63 13.65 -32.91 -2.75
N ASP A 64 14.17 -32.23 -3.78
CA ASP A 64 14.92 -32.86 -4.88
C ASP A 64 16.42 -33.10 -4.53
N GLU A 65 16.99 -32.41 -3.52
CA GLU A 65 18.39 -32.63 -3.09
C GLU A 65 18.57 -33.83 -2.13
N ASP A 66 17.51 -34.29 -1.45
CA ASP A 66 17.55 -35.42 -0.52
C ASP A 66 17.35 -36.80 -1.21
N GLU A 67 16.91 -36.86 -2.48
CA GLU A 67 16.73 -38.11 -3.24
C GLU A 67 17.97 -38.56 -4.07
N GLU A 68 19.02 -37.73 -4.21
CA GLU A 68 20.22 -38.09 -4.99
C GLU A 68 21.32 -38.83 -4.19
N ASP A 69 21.15 -39.03 -2.87
CA ASP A 69 22.17 -39.60 -1.96
C ASP A 69 21.91 -41.06 -1.46
N GLU A 70 20.96 -41.83 -2.04
CA GLU A 70 20.80 -43.29 -1.80
C GLU A 70 21.30 -44.21 -2.94
#